data_AF-A0AAN2PBA3-F1
#
_entry.id   AF-A0AAN2PBA3-F1
#
_cell.length_a   1.000
_cell.length_b   1.000
_cell.length_c   1.000
_cell.angle_alpha   90.00
_cell.angle_beta   90.00
_cell.angle_gamma   90.00
#
_symmetry.space_group_name_H-M   'P 1'
#
loop_
_entity.id
_entity.type
_entity.pdbx_description
1 polymer ?
#
loop_
_entity_poly.entity_id
_entity_poly.type
_entity_poly.pdbx_seq_one_letter_code
_entity_poly.pdbx_strand_id
1 'polypeptide(L)'
;MNKNKEDNYKTVRINPKEYRFLKDWAYFSESTIIDRISLLINNYKKDLLLEKENTVKSIYFLNKEHKDKFIAYLMTFPFCSYENNYLLAFYTNAAANISTKEIIEPMSWTGEWNKEKTMFTQSEKFLAMEKEEQQFVDFAMTLYDHPDPANIIKKLAGIEPANLPLAQAMIRLRLNGLGN
;
A
#
# COMPACT_ATOMS: atom_id res chain seq x y z
N MET A 1 -28.20 -21.05 -7.56
CA MET A 1 -27.22 -21.48 -6.53
C MET A 1 -26.11 -20.44 -6.48
N ASN A 2 -26.06 -19.67 -5.39
CA ASN A 2 -25.03 -18.65 -5.13
C ASN A 2 -23.68 -19.33 -4.96
N LYS A 3 -22.72 -19.02 -5.83
CA LYS A 3 -21.30 -19.36 -5.61
C LYS A 3 -20.80 -18.51 -4.44
N ASN A 4 -20.39 -19.17 -3.37
CA ASN A 4 -19.79 -18.57 -2.18
C ASN A 4 -18.78 -17.45 -2.53
N LYS A 5 -19.05 -16.24 -2.04
CA LYS A 5 -17.99 -15.26 -1.80
C LYS A 5 -17.16 -15.84 -0.65
N GLU A 6 -15.91 -16.17 -0.91
CA GLU A 6 -14.95 -16.37 0.18
C GLU A 6 -14.74 -14.99 0.77
N ASP A 7 -15.36 -14.74 1.92
CA ASP A 7 -15.07 -13.57 2.72
C ASP A 7 -13.62 -13.71 3.19
N ASN A 8 -12.73 -12.82 2.71
CA ASN A 8 -11.33 -12.77 3.13
C ASN A 8 -11.24 -12.22 4.56
N TYR A 9 -11.46 -13.08 5.56
CA TYR A 9 -11.24 -12.75 6.96
C TYR A 9 -9.74 -12.74 7.28
N LYS A 10 -9.22 -11.60 7.75
CA LYS A 10 -7.90 -11.57 8.38
C LYS A 10 -8.00 -12.10 9.81
N THR A 11 -7.21 -13.12 10.13
CA THR A 11 -7.23 -13.78 11.44
C THR A 11 -6.05 -13.33 12.28
N VAL A 12 -6.30 -12.90 13.53
CA VAL A 12 -5.26 -12.57 14.52
C VAL A 12 -5.34 -13.58 15.65
N ARG A 13 -4.20 -14.17 16.02
CA ARG A 13 -4.09 -15.05 17.20
C ARG A 13 -3.70 -14.21 18.40
N ILE A 14 -4.45 -14.33 19.50
CA ILE A 14 -4.28 -13.53 20.72
C ILE A 14 -4.07 -14.48 21.88
N ASN A 15 -3.16 -14.15 22.80
CA ASN A 15 -2.97 -14.95 24.00
C ASN A 15 -4.24 -14.88 24.88
N PRO A 16 -4.69 -15.98 25.51
CA PRO A 16 -5.85 -15.95 26.41
C PRO A 16 -5.80 -14.86 27.50
N LYS A 17 -4.61 -14.52 28.01
CA LYS A 17 -4.44 -13.43 28.99
C LYS A 17 -4.73 -12.05 28.40
N GLU A 18 -4.28 -11.80 27.18
CA GLU A 18 -4.50 -10.55 26.45
C GLU A 18 -5.95 -10.41 26.00
N TYR A 19 -6.61 -11.52 25.66
CA TYR A 19 -8.03 -11.53 25.28
C TYR A 19 -8.92 -10.95 26.39
N ARG A 20 -8.65 -11.30 27.65
CA ARG A 20 -9.43 -10.79 28.79
C ARG A 20 -9.29 -9.28 28.92
N PHE A 21 -8.06 -8.77 28.85
CA PHE A 21 -7.79 -7.34 28.84
C PHE A 21 -8.50 -6.63 27.68
N LEU A 22 -8.38 -7.14 26.45
CA LEU A 22 -9.01 -6.54 25.27
C LEU A 22 -10.53 -6.53 25.37
N LYS A 23 -11.13 -7.59 25.94
CA LYS A 23 -12.58 -7.67 26.18
C LYS A 23 -13.04 -6.63 27.20
N ASP A 24 -12.35 -6.52 28.33
CA ASP A 24 -12.69 -5.57 29.38
C ASP A 24 -12.51 -4.13 28.88
N TRP A 25 -11.43 -3.86 28.15
CA TRP A 25 -11.18 -2.54 27.56
C TRP A 25 -12.23 -2.17 26.50
N ALA A 26 -12.61 -3.10 25.62
CA ALA A 26 -13.67 -2.88 24.64
C ALA A 26 -15.00 -2.54 25.33
N TYR A 27 -15.34 -3.24 26.41
CA TYR A 27 -16.55 -3.00 27.20
C TYR A 27 -16.57 -1.60 27.83
N PHE A 28 -15.53 -1.21 28.57
CA PHE A 28 -15.47 0.09 29.25
C PHE A 28 -15.42 1.29 28.30
N SER A 29 -15.14 1.02 27.03
CA SER A 29 -14.83 2.03 26.04
C SER A 29 -15.86 1.99 24.90
N GLU A 30 -16.99 1.31 25.11
CA GLU A 30 -18.17 1.24 24.25
C GLU A 30 -17.83 0.88 22.79
N SER A 31 -16.93 -0.09 22.59
CA SER A 31 -16.54 -0.53 21.24
C SER A 31 -16.39 -2.05 21.15
N THR A 32 -16.08 -2.55 19.96
CA THR A 32 -15.75 -3.97 19.76
C THR A 32 -14.29 -4.25 20.09
N ILE A 33 -13.95 -5.52 20.32
CA ILE A 33 -12.56 -5.99 20.43
C ILE A 33 -11.79 -5.71 19.13
N ILE A 34 -12.47 -5.81 17.98
CA ILE A 34 -11.87 -5.51 16.66
C ILE A 34 -11.45 -4.04 16.58
N ASP A 35 -12.28 -3.12 17.08
CA ASP A 35 -11.94 -1.69 17.12
C ASP A 35 -10.70 -1.44 17.98
N ARG A 36 -10.57 -2.14 19.12
CA ARG A 36 -9.41 -2.02 20.02
C ARG A 36 -8.14 -2.55 19.39
N ILE A 37 -8.20 -3.70 18.74
CA ILE A 37 -7.06 -4.26 18.01
C ILE A 37 -6.65 -3.33 16.87
N SER A 38 -7.62 -2.82 16.11
CA SER A 38 -7.36 -1.87 15.01
C SER A 38 -6.72 -0.58 15.53
N LEU A 39 -7.17 -0.07 16.68
CA LEU A 39 -6.58 1.09 17.35
C LEU A 39 -5.12 0.83 17.77
N LEU A 40 -4.83 -0.32 18.40
CA LEU A 40 -3.47 -0.68 18.80
C LEU A 40 -2.53 -0.78 17.60
N ILE A 41 -2.98 -1.46 16.54
CA ILE A 41 -2.22 -1.60 15.30
C ILE A 41 -1.96 -0.21 14.68
N ASN A 42 -2.97 0.65 14.64
CA ASN A 42 -2.83 2.00 14.10
C ASN A 42 -1.90 2.89 14.94
N ASN A 43 -1.91 2.76 16.26
CA ASN A 43 -0.99 3.52 17.12
C ASN A 43 0.46 3.05 16.93
N TYR A 44 0.70 1.75 16.95
CA TYR A 44 2.02 1.18 16.66
C TYR A 44 2.57 1.67 15.30
N LYS A 45 1.69 1.73 14.30
CA LYS A 45 2.00 2.27 12.97
C LYS A 45 2.38 3.75 12.99
N LYS A 46 1.66 4.59 13.74
CA LYS A 46 2.02 6.00 13.92
C LYS A 46 3.40 6.14 14.54
N ASP A 47 3.67 5.38 15.59
CA ASP A 47 4.94 5.44 16.30
C ASP A 47 6.10 5.05 15.37
N LEU A 48 5.93 3.98 14.59
CA LEU A 48 6.92 3.57 13.59
C LEU A 48 7.10 4.62 12.49
N LEU A 49 6.03 5.26 12.01
CA LEU A 49 6.15 6.37 11.05
C LEU A 49 6.86 7.59 11.62
N LEU A 50 6.66 7.90 12.90
CA LEU A 50 7.38 8.97 13.59
C LEU A 50 8.87 8.64 13.72
N GLU A 51 9.22 7.41 14.09
CA GLU A 51 10.61 6.94 14.12
C GLU A 51 11.28 7.03 12.73
N LYS A 52 10.50 6.81 11.67
CA LYS A 52 10.96 6.85 10.27
C LYS A 52 10.73 8.20 9.58
N GLU A 53 10.40 9.26 10.31
CA GLU A 53 10.02 10.57 9.74
C GLU A 53 11.12 11.14 8.82
N ASN A 54 12.38 11.01 9.22
CA ASN A 54 13.52 11.45 8.39
C ASN A 54 13.64 10.67 7.09
N THR A 55 13.36 9.36 7.11
CA THR A 55 13.31 8.55 5.89
C THR A 55 12.18 9.01 5.00
N VAL A 56 10.98 9.22 5.54
CA VAL A 56 9.81 9.71 4.78
C VAL A 56 10.07 11.09 4.18
N LYS A 57 10.73 12.00 4.91
CA LYS A 57 11.14 13.33 4.40
C LYS A 57 12.10 13.24 3.21
N SER A 58 12.90 12.19 3.13
CA SER A 58 13.88 11.97 2.06
C SER A 58 13.32 11.24 0.83
N ILE A 59 12.05 10.82 0.88
CA ILE A 59 11.34 10.26 -0.29
C ILE A 59 10.88 11.42 -1.17
N TYR A 60 11.15 11.33 -2.47
CA TYR A 60 10.63 12.28 -3.44
C TYR A 60 9.11 12.10 -3.57
N PHE A 61 8.35 13.19 -3.67
CA PHE A 61 6.92 13.16 -3.97
C PHE A 61 6.62 14.21 -5.05
N LEU A 62 5.78 13.87 -6.02
CA LEU A 62 5.30 14.79 -7.08
C LEU A 62 4.85 16.15 -6.55
N ASN A 63 4.08 16.13 -5.45
CA ASN A 63 3.54 17.32 -4.80
C ASN A 63 3.12 16.97 -3.36
N LYS A 64 2.60 17.96 -2.63
CA LYS A 64 2.11 17.77 -1.26
C LYS A 64 0.94 16.78 -1.19
N GLU A 65 0.03 16.80 -2.16
CA GLU A 65 -1.13 15.90 -2.18
C GLU A 65 -0.72 14.42 -2.30
N HIS A 66 0.25 14.11 -3.16
CA HIS A 66 0.82 12.77 -3.27
C HIS A 66 1.38 12.29 -1.93
N LYS A 67 2.15 13.13 -1.23
CA LYS A 67 2.67 12.81 0.11
C LYS A 67 1.55 12.57 1.12
N ASP A 68 0.57 13.45 1.17
CA ASP A 68 -0.53 13.39 2.14
C ASP A 68 -1.38 12.12 1.92
N LYS A 69 -1.65 11.75 0.66
CA LYS A 69 -2.35 10.50 0.29
C LYS A 69 -1.54 9.26 0.66
N PHE A 70 -0.23 9.26 0.37
CA PHE A 70 0.65 8.15 0.76
C PHE A 70 0.61 7.91 2.27
N ILE A 71 0.72 8.96 3.08
CA ILE A 71 0.63 8.87 4.54
C ILE A 71 -0.77 8.39 4.98
N ALA A 72 -1.83 8.91 4.37
CA ALA A 72 -3.19 8.48 4.67
C ALA A 72 -3.39 6.98 4.43
N TYR A 73 -2.80 6.43 3.37
CA TYR A 73 -2.88 5.00 3.06
C TYR A 73 -2.18 4.14 4.10
N LEU A 74 -0.97 4.52 4.52
CA LEU A 74 -0.22 3.84 5.57
C LEU A 74 -1.02 3.73 6.88
N MET A 75 -1.87 4.74 7.13
CA MET A 75 -2.72 4.84 8.31
C MET A 75 -4.08 4.16 8.19
N THR A 76 -4.63 4.03 6.98
CA THR A 76 -6.00 3.54 6.75
C THR A 76 -6.11 2.03 6.77
N PHE A 77 -5.05 1.31 6.37
CA PHE A 77 -5.08 -0.16 6.25
C PHE A 77 -4.37 -0.83 7.43
N PRO A 78 -5.01 -1.05 8.60
CA PRO A 78 -4.35 -1.51 9.82
C PRO A 78 -3.58 -2.81 9.59
N PHE A 79 -4.16 -3.78 8.89
CA PHE A 79 -3.57 -5.11 8.70
C PHE A 79 -2.63 -5.25 7.48
N CYS A 80 -2.22 -4.15 6.83
CA CYS A 80 -1.16 -4.17 5.83
C CYS A 80 0.15 -3.81 6.54
N SER A 81 1.06 -4.77 6.68
CA SER A 81 2.41 -4.55 7.19
C SER A 81 3.14 -3.52 6.33
N TYR A 82 4.10 -2.76 6.89
CA TYR A 82 5.00 -1.88 6.13
C TYR A 82 6.02 -2.68 5.29
N GLU A 83 5.59 -3.81 4.73
CA GLU A 83 6.36 -4.55 3.76
C GLU A 83 6.55 -3.72 2.50
N ASN A 84 7.71 -3.89 1.88
CA ASN A 84 8.12 -3.09 0.73
C ASN A 84 7.12 -3.12 -0.44
N ASN A 85 6.40 -4.23 -0.61
CA ASN A 85 5.35 -4.37 -1.63
C ASN A 85 4.15 -3.45 -1.34
N TYR A 86 3.69 -3.39 -0.09
CA TYR A 86 2.62 -2.47 0.31
C TYR A 86 3.09 -1.01 0.23
N LEU A 87 4.33 -0.72 0.58
CA LEU A 87 4.89 0.64 0.46
C LEU A 87 4.92 1.10 -1.00
N LEU A 88 5.40 0.26 -1.91
CA LEU A 88 5.39 0.52 -3.35
C LEU A 88 3.96 0.72 -3.87
N ALA A 89 3.02 -0.12 -3.43
CA ALA A 89 1.62 -0.04 -3.80
C ALA A 89 0.96 1.26 -3.35
N PHE A 90 1.13 1.64 -2.08
CA PHE A 90 0.58 2.88 -1.56
C PHE A 90 1.16 4.10 -2.27
N TYR A 91 2.45 4.09 -2.51
CA TYR A 91 3.12 5.18 -3.22
C TYR A 91 2.58 5.32 -4.65
N THR A 92 2.46 4.21 -5.38
CA THR A 92 1.92 4.21 -6.75
C THR A 92 0.46 4.64 -6.80
N ASN A 93 -0.39 4.12 -5.90
CA ASN A 93 -1.79 4.51 -5.81
C ASN A 93 -1.97 5.99 -5.44
N ALA A 94 -1.03 6.56 -4.69
CA ALA A 94 -1.08 7.96 -4.27
C ALA A 94 -0.61 8.88 -5.41
N ALA A 95 0.40 8.47 -6.18
CA ALA A 95 0.82 9.14 -7.40
C ALA A 95 -0.29 9.13 -8.49
N ALA A 96 -1.00 8.01 -8.64
CA ALA A 96 -2.16 7.86 -9.53
C ALA A 96 -3.46 8.49 -8.97
N ASN A 97 -3.35 9.29 -7.90
CA ASN A 97 -4.44 10.07 -7.34
C ASN A 97 -5.68 9.29 -6.86
N ILE A 98 -5.54 7.99 -6.58
CA ILE A 98 -6.66 7.13 -6.18
C ILE A 98 -7.20 7.59 -4.81
N SER A 99 -8.45 7.27 -4.49
CA SER A 99 -9.01 7.54 -3.16
C SER A 99 -8.85 6.32 -2.24
N THR A 100 -8.62 6.53 -0.93
CA THR A 100 -8.63 5.43 0.06
C THR A 100 -9.90 4.60 0.01
N LYS A 101 -11.04 5.24 -0.26
CA LYS A 101 -12.36 4.59 -0.33
C LYS A 101 -12.49 3.62 -1.52
N GLU A 102 -11.68 3.82 -2.54
CA GLU A 102 -11.67 2.99 -3.75
C GLU A 102 -10.69 1.82 -3.63
N ILE A 103 -9.82 1.83 -2.62
CA ILE A 103 -8.82 0.79 -2.39
C ILE A 103 -9.42 -0.26 -1.47
N ILE A 104 -9.94 -1.34 -2.05
CA ILE A 104 -10.35 -2.54 -1.31
C ILE A 104 -9.11 -3.36 -0.88
N GLU A 105 -8.02 -3.31 -1.65
CA GLU A 105 -6.76 -4.02 -1.45
C GLU A 105 -5.66 -3.25 -2.18
N PRO A 106 -4.60 -2.83 -1.48
CA PRO A 106 -3.61 -1.93 -2.06
C PRO A 106 -2.84 -2.54 -3.23
N MET A 107 -2.74 -3.87 -3.27
CA MET A 107 -1.93 -4.67 -4.19
C MET A 107 -2.74 -5.24 -5.36
N SER A 108 -3.96 -4.75 -5.57
CA SER A 108 -4.88 -5.19 -6.62
C SER A 108 -4.34 -5.20 -8.05
N TRP A 109 -3.32 -4.39 -8.32
CA TRP A 109 -2.74 -4.18 -9.63
C TRP A 109 -1.76 -5.30 -10.04
N THR A 110 -1.57 -6.31 -9.21
CA THR A 110 -0.47 -7.28 -9.33
C THR A 110 -0.93 -8.64 -9.87
N GLY A 111 -2.22 -8.75 -10.21
CA GLY A 111 -2.89 -10.02 -10.44
C GLY A 111 -3.02 -10.83 -9.13
N GLU A 112 -4.15 -11.43 -8.77
CA GLU A 112 -5.49 -11.43 -9.33
C GLU A 112 -6.39 -10.54 -8.46
N TRP A 113 -7.11 -9.58 -9.06
CA TRP A 113 -8.16 -8.88 -8.35
C TRP A 113 -9.53 -9.22 -8.93
N ASN A 114 -10.34 -9.86 -8.09
CA ASN A 114 -11.75 -10.19 -8.28
C ASN A 114 -12.10 -11.17 -9.41
N LYS A 115 -11.87 -12.48 -9.24
CA LYS A 115 -12.63 -13.59 -9.90
C LYS A 115 -12.84 -13.54 -11.44
N GLU A 116 -12.32 -12.55 -12.14
CA GLU A 116 -12.57 -12.22 -13.56
C GLU A 116 -11.28 -12.08 -14.37
N LYS A 117 -10.10 -12.26 -13.76
CA LYS A 117 -8.81 -12.36 -14.46
C LYS A 117 -8.48 -11.19 -15.40
N THR A 118 -8.85 -9.96 -15.06
CA THR A 118 -8.42 -8.77 -15.81
C THR A 118 -7.24 -8.11 -15.10
N MET A 119 -6.12 -7.97 -15.81
CA MET A 119 -4.96 -7.21 -15.31
C MET A 119 -5.38 -5.74 -15.10
N PHE A 120 -4.93 -5.07 -14.04
CA PHE A 120 -5.27 -3.65 -13.81
C PHE A 120 -4.89 -2.75 -14.99
N THR A 121 -3.81 -3.11 -15.71
CA THR A 121 -3.38 -2.48 -16.97
C THR A 121 -4.36 -2.63 -18.14
N GLN A 122 -5.42 -3.41 -17.97
CA GLN A 122 -6.51 -3.60 -18.93
C GLN A 122 -7.84 -3.01 -18.43
N SER A 123 -7.86 -2.39 -17.25
CA SER A 123 -9.06 -1.77 -16.70
C SER A 123 -9.38 -0.44 -17.40
N GLU A 124 -10.67 -0.09 -17.50
CA GLU A 124 -11.11 1.22 -18.02
C GLU A 124 -10.45 2.38 -17.26
N LYS A 125 -10.22 2.20 -15.96
CA LYS A 125 -9.56 3.19 -15.10
C LYS A 125 -8.10 3.41 -15.50
N PHE A 126 -7.34 2.35 -15.78
CA PHE A 126 -5.97 2.47 -16.25
C PHE A 126 -5.90 3.05 -17.66
N LEU A 127 -6.79 2.61 -18.57
CA LEU A 127 -6.85 3.12 -19.94
C LEU A 127 -7.22 4.61 -20.00
N ALA A 128 -7.95 5.12 -19.00
CA ALA A 128 -8.29 6.53 -18.85
C ALA A 128 -7.19 7.37 -18.15
N MET A 129 -6.14 6.76 -17.62
CA MET A 129 -4.98 7.47 -17.05
C MET A 129 -4.17 8.17 -18.15
N GLU A 130 -3.52 9.27 -17.78
CA GLU A 130 -2.56 9.91 -18.67
C GLU A 130 -1.37 8.97 -18.93
N LYS A 131 -0.70 9.14 -20.08
CA LYS A 131 0.44 8.26 -20.45
C LYS A 131 1.54 8.21 -19.38
N GLU A 132 1.76 9.35 -18.71
CA GLU A 132 2.74 9.47 -17.63
C GLU A 132 2.34 8.61 -16.41
N GLU A 133 1.07 8.63 -16.03
CA GLU A 133 0.52 7.82 -14.94
C GLU A 133 0.58 6.33 -15.26
N GLN A 134 0.27 5.95 -16.51
CA GLN A 134 0.39 4.57 -16.99
C GLN A 134 1.84 4.08 -16.94
N GLN A 135 2.81 4.91 -17.35
CA GLN A 135 4.24 4.58 -17.27
C GLN A 135 4.68 4.27 -15.84
N PHE A 136 4.14 4.99 -14.84
CA PHE A 136 4.46 4.73 -13.43
C PHE A 136 3.88 3.42 -12.92
N VAL A 137 2.61 3.14 -13.22
CA VAL A 137 1.98 1.87 -12.85
C VAL A 137 2.73 0.71 -13.51
N ASP A 138 3.08 0.84 -14.79
CA ASP A 138 3.90 -0.13 -15.52
C ASP A 138 5.26 -0.37 -14.86
N PHE A 139 5.94 0.71 -14.45
CA PHE A 139 7.21 0.62 -13.76
C PHE A 139 7.06 -0.02 -12.38
N ALA A 140 6.02 0.34 -11.63
CA ALA A 140 5.70 -0.28 -10.34
C ALA A 140 5.55 -1.80 -10.50
N MET A 141 4.88 -2.27 -11.57
CA MET A 141 4.67 -3.70 -11.79
C MET A 141 5.99 -4.43 -12.00
N THR A 142 6.96 -3.80 -12.67
CA THR A 142 8.30 -4.40 -12.86
C THR A 142 9.10 -4.55 -11.56
N LEU A 143 8.73 -3.80 -10.53
CA LEU A 143 9.35 -3.87 -9.21
C LEU A 143 8.63 -4.85 -8.27
N TYR A 144 7.39 -5.20 -8.57
CA TYR A 144 6.47 -5.77 -7.58
C TYR A 144 6.63 -7.28 -7.37
N ASP A 145 7.05 -8.04 -8.39
CA ASP A 145 7.29 -9.49 -8.29
C ASP A 145 8.66 -9.84 -8.87
N HIS A 146 9.49 -10.53 -8.07
CA HIS A 146 10.88 -10.89 -8.37
C HIS A 146 11.63 -9.89 -9.28
N PRO A 147 11.97 -8.68 -8.77
CA PRO A 147 12.54 -7.61 -9.59
C PRO A 147 13.79 -8.07 -10.33
N ASP A 148 13.70 -8.20 -11.66
CA ASP A 148 14.82 -8.49 -12.54
C ASP A 148 15.60 -7.19 -12.81
N PRO A 149 16.89 -7.09 -12.39
CA PRO A 149 17.71 -5.92 -12.62
C PRO A 149 17.78 -5.51 -14.10
N ALA A 150 17.80 -6.46 -15.03
CA ALA A 150 17.88 -6.16 -16.46
C ALA A 150 16.59 -5.49 -16.96
N ASN A 151 15.42 -5.99 -16.53
CA ASN A 151 14.13 -5.40 -16.88
C ASN A 151 13.93 -4.01 -16.24
N ILE A 152 14.39 -3.83 -15.00
CA ILE A 152 14.36 -2.52 -14.31
C ILE A 152 15.18 -1.50 -15.10
N ILE A 153 16.43 -1.82 -15.44
CA ILE A 153 17.31 -0.92 -16.21
C ILE A 153 16.68 -0.58 -17.56
N LYS A 154 16.12 -1.57 -18.25
CA LYS A 154 15.45 -1.38 -19.54
C LYS A 154 14.26 -0.43 -19.44
N LYS A 155 13.41 -0.58 -18.41
CA LYS A 155 12.26 0.31 -18.19
C LYS A 155 12.69 1.71 -17.75
N LEU A 156 13.69 1.83 -16.87
CA LEU A 156 14.26 3.12 -16.46
C LEU A 156 14.78 3.93 -17.65
N ALA A 157 15.43 3.29 -18.63
CA ALA A 157 15.93 3.96 -19.82
C ALA A 157 14.83 4.58 -20.69
N GLY A 158 13.58 4.13 -20.55
CA GLY A 158 12.42 4.66 -21.25
C GLY A 158 11.62 5.70 -20.46
N ILE A 159 12.00 6.00 -19.22
CA ILE A 159 11.33 7.01 -18.39
C ILE A 159 11.90 8.39 -18.70
N GLU A 160 11.02 9.38 -18.83
CA GLU A 160 11.44 10.76 -19.06
C GLU A 160 12.29 11.30 -17.90
N PRO A 161 13.31 12.15 -18.17
CA PRO A 161 14.19 12.66 -17.13
C PRO A 161 13.47 13.34 -15.95
N ALA A 162 12.37 14.04 -16.22
CA ALA A 162 11.54 14.70 -15.19
C ALA A 162 10.92 13.70 -14.20
N ASN A 163 10.74 12.46 -14.63
CA ASN A 163 10.07 11.39 -13.91
C ASN A 163 11.04 10.41 -13.22
N LEU A 164 12.36 10.55 -13.46
CA LEU A 164 13.40 9.73 -12.82
C LEU A 164 13.42 9.82 -11.29
N PRO A 165 13.25 11.00 -10.65
CA PRO A 165 13.21 11.07 -9.18
C PRO A 165 12.07 10.25 -8.58
N LEU A 166 10.94 10.16 -9.29
CA LEU A 166 9.80 9.33 -8.88
C LEU A 166 10.13 7.84 -8.98
N ALA A 167 10.72 7.41 -10.10
CA ALA A 167 11.13 6.03 -10.30
C ALA A 167 12.19 5.58 -9.27
N GLN A 168 13.13 6.47 -8.92
CA GLN A 168 14.11 6.22 -7.86
C GLN A 168 13.46 6.02 -6.49
N ALA A 169 12.46 6.83 -6.14
CA ALA A 169 11.70 6.66 -4.91
C ALA A 169 10.97 5.31 -4.86
N MET A 170 10.40 4.85 -5.99
CA MET A 170 9.75 3.54 -6.09
C MET A 170 10.73 2.39 -5.88
N ILE A 171 11.91 2.44 -6.50
CA ILE A 171 12.99 1.46 -6.28
C ILE A 171 13.40 1.45 -4.80
N ARG A 172 13.61 2.63 -4.21
CA ARG A 172 14.01 2.77 -2.81
C ARG A 172 12.98 2.14 -1.88
N LEU A 173 11.70 2.44 -2.06
CA LEU A 173 10.61 1.85 -1.28
C LEU A 173 10.54 0.34 -1.45
N ARG A 174 10.78 -0.17 -2.66
CA ARG A 174 10.74 -1.61 -2.94
C ARG A 174 11.91 -2.39 -2.34
N LEU A 175 13.12 -1.83 -2.39
CA LEU A 175 14.34 -2.52 -1.97
C LEU A 175 14.67 -2.27 -0.50
N ASN A 176 14.51 -1.03 -0.04
CA ASN A 176 14.96 -0.58 1.28
C ASN A 176 13.79 -0.27 2.24
N GLY A 177 12.55 -0.24 1.74
CA GLY A 177 11.38 0.13 2.53
C GLY A 177 11.52 1.53 3.14
N LEU A 178 11.10 1.66 4.40
CA LEU A 178 11.33 2.86 5.22
C LEU A 178 12.68 2.82 5.97
N GLY A 179 13.57 1.88 5.63
CA GLY A 179 14.87 1.66 6.26
C GLY A 179 14.81 0.85 7.57
N ASN A 180 15.92 0.20 7.94
CA ASN A 180 16.17 -0.27 9.32
C ASN A 180 16.60 0.89 10.20
#